data_AF-A0A940SQX3-F1
#
_entry.id   AF-A0A940SQX3-F1
#
_cell.length_a   1.000
_cell.length_b   1.000
_cell.length_c   1.000
_cell.angle_alpha   90.00
_cell.angle_beta   90.00
_cell.angle_gamma   90.00
#
_symmetry.space_group_name_H-M   'P 1'
#
loop_
_entity.id
_entity.type
_entity.pdbx_description
1 polymer ?
#
loop_
_entity_poly.entity_id
_entity_poly.type
_entity_poly.pdbx_seq_one_letter_code
_entity_poly.pdbx_strand_id
1 'polypeptide(L)'
;MKEQKTLIQSESPLCPAQAVCEQTENAVYFYIFYPTRNPENRLKRCWVCNCREAPEQLDAGDKLSMMPKGTFNHAPEGITVHPDGIIWLEDGDSAALLEKGQILAIIPPNYGLYDFPGFAKYAVGQNRYAWELDEQTKAYYDKKLREADYFWQLTNQQKFWEGAQKYYIQTYEAFFGQHTGYYAIDDNKFPMRAIVEGKKNGVTYGITAFLSNFPQPVIECYVKDAKKHRRIEFGFAAADALSSSVKMEAYNCFMALAKYIYADGTFFVHGHTNTWEGIPGCAAFLFINPRAIQGMESPVYKDYKGDPINLLWAVPITKEEYDFTVKFGVNKLLALAKDVTRIHIFDGRPKFM
;
A
#
# COMPACT_ATOMS: atom_id res chain seq x y z
N MET A 1 33.35 -18.32 -7.16
CA MET A 1 32.17 -17.46 -7.06
C MET A 1 32.01 -16.77 -8.41
N LYS A 2 30.90 -16.99 -9.12
CA LYS A 2 30.65 -16.24 -10.37
C LYS A 2 30.32 -14.80 -9.99
N GLU A 3 31.01 -13.85 -10.58
CA GLU A 3 30.90 -12.41 -10.31
C GLU A 3 29.46 -11.93 -10.57
N GLN A 4 28.77 -11.50 -9.51
CA GLN A 4 27.55 -10.70 -9.58
C GLN A 4 27.94 -9.23 -9.43
N LYS A 5 27.53 -8.40 -10.38
CA LYS A 5 27.79 -6.96 -10.37
C LYS A 5 26.48 -6.20 -10.24
N THR A 6 26.33 -5.44 -9.16
CA THR A 6 25.26 -4.44 -9.05
C THR A 6 25.50 -3.30 -10.05
N LEU A 7 24.54 -3.03 -10.93
CA LEU A 7 24.59 -1.94 -11.91
C LEU A 7 24.03 -0.65 -11.31
N ILE A 8 22.89 -0.73 -10.62
CA ILE A 8 22.24 0.38 -9.92
C ILE A 8 21.36 -0.18 -8.80
N GLN A 9 21.14 0.61 -7.75
CA GLN A 9 20.22 0.28 -6.66
C GLN A 9 19.52 1.53 -6.13
N SER A 10 18.36 1.35 -5.51
CA SER A 10 17.57 2.43 -4.91
C SER A 10 16.77 1.89 -3.73
N GLU A 11 16.62 2.67 -2.66
CA GLU A 11 15.71 2.38 -1.56
C GLU A 11 14.32 2.97 -1.85
N SER A 12 13.27 2.26 -1.45
CA SER A 12 11.91 2.79 -1.53
C SER A 12 11.76 3.97 -0.58
N PRO A 13 11.10 5.06 -1.01
CA PRO A 13 10.85 6.21 -0.15
C PRO A 13 9.80 5.92 0.95
N LEU A 14 9.03 4.84 0.83
CA LEU A 14 7.84 4.61 1.65
C LEU A 14 7.82 3.24 2.35
N CYS A 15 8.27 2.20 1.66
CA CYS A 15 8.35 0.84 2.18
C CYS A 15 9.80 0.51 2.58
N PRO A 16 10.06 -0.48 3.43
CA PRO A 16 11.42 -0.93 3.74
C PRO A 16 12.01 -1.78 2.59
N ALA A 17 11.78 -1.39 1.34
CA ALA A 17 12.11 -2.16 0.16
C ALA A 17 13.37 -1.62 -0.54
N GLN A 18 14.11 -2.50 -1.21
CA GLN A 18 15.28 -2.12 -2.01
C GLN A 18 15.14 -2.67 -3.43
N ALA A 19 15.27 -1.80 -4.42
CA ALA A 19 15.34 -2.17 -5.82
C ALA A 19 16.80 -2.28 -6.25
N VAL A 20 17.15 -3.36 -6.95
CA VAL A 20 18.53 -3.63 -7.40
C VAL A 20 18.50 -4.16 -8.82
N CYS A 21 19.31 -3.58 -9.69
CA CYS A 21 19.63 -4.17 -10.99
C CYS A 21 20.99 -4.85 -10.89
N GLU A 22 21.03 -6.14 -11.18
CA GLU A 22 22.27 -6.92 -11.14
C GLU A 22 22.55 -7.57 -12.48
N GLN A 23 23.83 -7.59 -12.82
CA GLN A 23 24.37 -8.33 -13.95
C GLN A 23 25.10 -9.56 -13.44
N THR A 24 24.72 -10.72 -13.98
CA THR A 24 25.51 -11.95 -13.92
C THR A 24 26.30 -12.10 -15.23
N GLU A 25 27.13 -13.13 -15.31
CA GLU A 25 27.76 -13.51 -16.58
C GLU A 25 26.76 -13.87 -17.69
N ASN A 26 25.51 -14.23 -17.35
CA ASN A 26 24.54 -14.78 -18.28
C ASN A 26 23.41 -13.81 -18.61
N ALA A 27 22.94 -13.03 -17.65
CA ALA A 27 21.78 -12.16 -17.82
C ALA A 27 21.80 -10.99 -16.82
N VAL A 28 21.04 -9.96 -17.14
CA VAL A 28 20.68 -8.85 -16.25
C VAL A 28 19.28 -9.08 -15.71
N TYR A 29 19.13 -8.88 -14.40
CA TYR A 29 17.86 -8.96 -13.70
C TYR A 29 17.62 -7.71 -12.87
N PHE A 30 16.35 -7.34 -12.78
CA PHE A 30 15.85 -6.32 -11.88
C PHE A 30 15.11 -6.98 -10.72
N TYR A 31 15.41 -6.55 -9.50
CA TYR A 31 14.87 -7.11 -8.27
C TYR A 31 14.22 -6.03 -7.41
N ILE A 32 13.20 -6.42 -6.65
CA ILE A 32 12.75 -5.69 -5.47
C ILE A 32 12.81 -6.66 -4.29
N PHE A 33 13.65 -6.31 -3.32
CA PHE A 33 13.74 -6.99 -2.03
C PHE A 33 12.81 -6.31 -1.04
N TYR A 34 12.00 -7.10 -0.35
CA TYR A 34 11.06 -6.61 0.65
C TYR A 34 11.21 -7.45 1.92
N PRO A 35 11.60 -6.87 3.07
CA PRO A 35 11.74 -7.58 4.34
C PRO A 35 10.37 -7.78 4.98
N THR A 36 9.53 -8.62 4.35
CA THR A 36 8.19 -8.97 4.84
C THR A 36 8.19 -10.33 5.54
N ARG A 37 7.20 -10.51 6.42
CA ARG A 37 6.91 -11.79 7.06
C ARG A 37 6.50 -12.88 6.07
N ASN A 38 5.88 -12.51 4.93
CA ASN A 38 5.51 -13.47 3.90
C ASN A 38 6.73 -13.79 2.99
N PRO A 39 7.31 -15.00 3.04
CA PRO A 39 8.50 -15.35 2.27
C PRO A 39 8.33 -15.19 0.75
N GLU A 40 7.13 -15.41 0.22
CA GLU A 40 6.86 -15.31 -1.23
C GLU A 40 6.95 -13.87 -1.74
N ASN A 41 6.63 -12.90 -0.89
CA ASN A 41 6.68 -11.48 -1.22
C ASN A 41 8.05 -10.86 -0.97
N ARG A 42 9.04 -11.63 -0.48
CA ARG A 42 10.37 -11.10 -0.13
C ARG A 42 11.22 -10.71 -1.32
N LEU A 43 11.03 -11.37 -2.45
CA LEU A 43 11.84 -11.18 -3.64
C LEU A 43 10.94 -11.14 -4.87
N LYS A 44 10.80 -9.94 -5.44
CA LYS A 44 10.25 -9.76 -6.78
C LYS A 44 11.41 -9.71 -7.77
N ARG A 45 11.27 -10.36 -8.93
CA ARG A 45 12.33 -10.38 -9.96
C ARG A 45 11.76 -10.33 -11.37
N CYS A 46 12.43 -9.58 -12.25
CA CYS A 46 12.10 -9.49 -13.66
C CYS A 46 13.40 -9.56 -14.49
N TRP A 47 13.41 -10.41 -15.51
CA TRP A 47 14.54 -10.48 -16.46
C TRP A 47 14.59 -9.21 -17.32
N VAL A 48 15.80 -8.72 -17.61
CA VAL A 48 16.00 -7.52 -18.43
C VAL A 48 16.56 -7.89 -19.81
N CYS A 49 17.69 -8.61 -19.86
CA CYS A 49 18.34 -9.05 -21.09
C CYS A 49 19.29 -10.24 -20.85
N ASN A 50 19.64 -10.99 -21.90
CA ASN A 50 20.77 -11.93 -21.85
C ASN A 50 22.08 -11.17 -22.12
N CYS A 51 23.17 -11.62 -21.49
CA CYS A 51 24.53 -11.11 -21.65
C CYS A 51 25.41 -12.01 -22.53
N ARG A 52 24.91 -13.18 -22.91
CA ARG A 52 25.59 -14.21 -23.71
C ARG A 52 24.63 -14.87 -24.67
N GLU A 53 25.17 -15.76 -25.51
CA GLU A 53 24.40 -16.54 -26.47
C GLU A 53 23.22 -17.26 -25.81
N ALA A 54 22.02 -16.94 -26.30
CA ALA A 54 20.79 -17.50 -25.78
C ALA A 54 20.71 -19.02 -26.01
N PRO A 55 20.23 -19.77 -25.01
CA PRO A 55 20.06 -21.21 -25.16
C PRO A 55 18.87 -21.53 -26.09
N GLU A 56 18.86 -22.73 -26.65
CA GLU A 56 17.72 -23.23 -27.45
C GLU A 56 16.48 -23.51 -26.59
N GLN A 57 16.69 -23.89 -25.33
CA GLN A 57 15.63 -24.23 -24.38
C GLN A 57 15.87 -23.56 -23.03
N LEU A 58 14.80 -23.34 -22.27
CA LEU A 58 14.91 -22.92 -20.88
C LEU A 58 15.68 -23.97 -20.08
N ASP A 59 16.66 -23.53 -19.30
CA ASP A 59 17.29 -24.38 -18.31
C ASP A 59 16.23 -24.76 -17.26
N ALA A 60 16.07 -26.05 -17.00
CA ALA A 60 15.08 -26.60 -16.06
C ALA A 60 15.42 -26.29 -14.59
N GLY A 61 16.59 -25.71 -14.30
CA GLY A 61 16.97 -25.28 -12.96
C GLY A 61 16.25 -24.00 -12.46
N ASP A 62 16.15 -23.85 -11.14
CA ASP A 62 15.60 -22.65 -10.46
C ASP A 62 16.55 -21.44 -10.44
N LYS A 63 17.63 -21.48 -11.22
CA LYS A 63 18.64 -20.43 -11.25
C LYS A 63 18.22 -19.30 -12.21
N LEU A 64 18.89 -18.15 -12.05
CA LEU A 64 18.77 -16.97 -12.90
C LEU A 64 19.19 -17.32 -14.33
N SER A 65 18.22 -17.77 -15.13
CA SER A 65 18.45 -18.34 -16.45
C SER A 65 18.27 -17.30 -17.54
N MET A 66 19.02 -17.49 -18.63
CA MET A 66 18.79 -16.74 -19.86
C MET A 66 17.42 -17.10 -20.45
N MET A 67 16.80 -16.15 -21.14
CA MET A 67 15.63 -16.41 -21.98
C MET A 67 16.07 -17.19 -23.24
N PRO A 68 15.35 -18.23 -23.67
CA PRO A 68 15.74 -19.00 -24.85
C PRO A 68 15.50 -18.23 -26.15
N LYS A 69 16.14 -18.68 -27.24
CA LYS A 69 15.94 -18.11 -28.57
C LYS A 69 14.45 -18.03 -28.92
N GLY A 70 14.06 -16.93 -29.56
CA GLY A 70 12.66 -16.67 -29.96
C GLY A 70 11.74 -16.09 -28.88
N THR A 71 12.23 -15.89 -27.65
CA THR A 71 11.43 -15.31 -26.54
C THR A 71 11.86 -13.90 -26.13
N PHE A 72 12.78 -13.29 -26.89
CA PHE A 72 13.29 -11.95 -26.66
C PHE A 72 13.61 -11.21 -27.97
N ASN A 73 13.73 -9.89 -27.90
CA ASN A 73 13.98 -8.99 -29.02
C ASN A 73 15.26 -8.16 -28.81
N HIS A 74 16.40 -8.83 -28.76
CA HIS A 74 17.74 -8.24 -28.80
C HIS A 74 18.71 -9.20 -29.50
N ALA A 75 19.98 -8.82 -29.68
CA ALA A 75 20.99 -9.65 -30.33
C ALA A 75 21.13 -11.04 -29.65
N PRO A 76 21.05 -12.17 -30.38
CA PRO A 76 21.08 -13.51 -29.78
C PRO A 76 22.34 -13.82 -28.96
N GLU A 77 23.48 -13.20 -29.30
CA GLU A 77 24.77 -13.27 -28.60
C GLU A 77 24.78 -12.53 -27.25
N GLY A 78 23.70 -11.82 -26.92
CA GLY A 78 23.57 -11.02 -25.70
C GLY A 78 23.84 -9.53 -25.93
N ILE A 79 23.45 -8.71 -24.97
CA ILE A 79 23.65 -7.26 -24.98
C ILE A 79 24.19 -6.77 -23.65
N THR A 80 24.78 -5.58 -23.67
CA THR A 80 25.11 -4.81 -22.45
C THR A 80 24.11 -3.67 -22.32
N VAL A 81 23.59 -3.47 -21.11
CA VAL A 81 22.74 -2.33 -20.75
C VAL A 81 23.46 -1.46 -19.72
N HIS A 82 23.12 -0.18 -19.71
CA HIS A 82 23.65 0.83 -18.80
C HIS A 82 22.49 1.55 -18.09
N PRO A 83 21.81 0.88 -17.15
CA PRO A 83 20.72 1.51 -16.42
C PRO A 83 21.20 2.77 -15.69
N ASP A 84 20.41 3.84 -15.79
CA ASP A 84 20.75 5.16 -15.26
C ASP A 84 19.73 5.70 -14.24
N GLY A 85 18.63 4.97 -14.01
CA GLY A 85 17.63 5.36 -13.03
C GLY A 85 16.74 4.23 -12.56
N ILE A 86 16.21 4.40 -11.34
CA ILE A 86 15.09 3.62 -10.80
C ILE A 86 14.03 4.62 -10.34
N ILE A 87 12.79 4.40 -10.74
CA ILE A 87 11.64 5.21 -10.29
C ILE A 87 10.66 4.28 -9.57
N TRP A 88 10.34 4.60 -8.32
CA TRP A 88 9.31 3.93 -7.53
C TRP A 88 7.92 4.47 -7.88
N LEU A 89 6.92 3.59 -8.00
CA LEU A 89 5.52 4.01 -8.03
C LEU A 89 5.06 4.49 -6.65
N GLU A 90 3.94 5.20 -6.60
CA GLU A 90 3.45 5.89 -5.38
C GLU A 90 3.14 4.95 -4.20
N ASP A 91 2.90 3.66 -4.47
CA ASP A 91 2.71 2.60 -3.46
C ASP A 91 4.01 2.25 -2.71
N GLY A 92 5.17 2.62 -3.26
CA GLY A 92 6.48 2.33 -2.71
C GLY A 92 6.88 0.85 -2.72
N ASP A 93 6.07 -0.06 -3.26
CA ASP A 93 6.37 -1.49 -3.34
C ASP A 93 6.61 -1.98 -4.78
N SER A 94 6.55 -1.05 -5.73
CA SER A 94 6.69 -1.26 -7.16
C SER A 94 7.66 -0.25 -7.78
N ALA A 95 8.45 -0.68 -8.77
CA ALA A 95 9.49 0.16 -9.37
C ALA A 95 9.76 -0.19 -10.83
N ALA A 96 10.30 0.78 -11.56
CA ALA A 96 10.82 0.61 -12.91
C ALA A 96 12.31 0.93 -13.01
N LEU A 97 13.02 0.14 -13.80
CA LEU A 97 14.40 0.34 -14.20
C LEU A 97 14.45 1.10 -15.52
N LEU A 98 15.27 2.15 -15.59
CA LEU A 98 15.39 3.02 -16.75
C LEU A 98 16.79 2.99 -17.36
N GLU A 99 16.83 3.23 -18.66
CA GLU A 99 18.04 3.63 -19.41
C GLU A 99 17.65 4.74 -20.39
N LYS A 100 18.29 5.90 -20.27
CA LYS A 100 18.08 7.08 -21.13
C LYS A 100 16.60 7.49 -21.19
N GLY A 101 15.92 7.42 -20.05
CA GLY A 101 14.50 7.74 -19.91
C GLY A 101 13.54 6.74 -20.54
N GLN A 102 14.00 5.57 -21.00
CA GLN A 102 13.15 4.47 -21.46
C GLN A 102 13.09 3.36 -20.41
N ILE A 103 11.92 2.75 -20.24
CA ILE A 103 11.74 1.60 -19.36
C ILE A 103 12.51 0.40 -19.93
N LEU A 104 13.42 -0.16 -19.14
CA LEU A 104 14.07 -1.45 -19.39
C LEU A 104 13.26 -2.61 -18.80
N ALA A 105 12.80 -2.44 -17.56
CA ALA A 105 11.94 -3.39 -16.88
C ALA A 105 11.08 -2.68 -15.83
N ILE A 106 9.95 -3.29 -15.47
CA ILE A 106 9.08 -2.82 -14.40
C ILE A 106 8.51 -4.00 -13.63
N ILE A 107 8.57 -3.89 -12.31
CA ILE A 107 7.93 -4.78 -11.35
C ILE A 107 6.76 -3.99 -10.75
N PRO A 108 5.52 -4.21 -11.24
CA PRO A 108 4.33 -3.50 -10.78
C PRO A 108 3.68 -4.17 -9.55
N PRO A 109 2.61 -3.58 -8.99
CA PRO A 109 1.99 -4.09 -7.76
C PRO A 109 1.47 -5.53 -7.90
N ASN A 110 0.95 -5.88 -9.07
CA ASN A 110 0.37 -7.19 -9.38
C ASN A 110 1.38 -8.32 -9.60
N TYR A 111 2.66 -8.11 -9.32
CA TYR A 111 3.69 -9.15 -9.36
C TYR A 111 3.24 -10.40 -8.57
N GLY A 112 3.50 -11.59 -9.13
CA GLY A 112 3.16 -12.88 -8.53
C GLY A 112 1.70 -13.30 -8.71
N LEU A 113 0.79 -12.38 -9.06
CA LEU A 113 -0.58 -12.74 -9.37
C LEU A 113 -0.61 -13.57 -10.66
N TYR A 114 -1.04 -14.83 -10.58
CA TYR A 114 -0.99 -15.79 -11.68
C TYR A 114 0.42 -15.98 -12.26
N ASP A 115 1.43 -16.09 -11.38
CA ASP A 115 2.85 -16.26 -11.73
C ASP A 115 3.45 -15.12 -12.58
N PHE A 116 2.82 -13.93 -12.54
CA PHE A 116 3.25 -12.78 -13.33
C PHE A 116 4.61 -12.21 -12.86
N PRO A 117 5.65 -12.17 -13.72
CA PRO A 117 7.02 -11.79 -13.32
C PRO A 117 7.36 -10.30 -13.50
N GLY A 118 6.43 -9.47 -13.99
CA GLY A 118 6.71 -8.10 -14.43
C GLY A 118 6.95 -7.99 -15.93
N PHE A 119 7.23 -6.77 -16.40
CA PHE A 119 7.43 -6.48 -17.83
C PHE A 119 8.86 -6.08 -18.13
N ALA A 120 9.36 -6.46 -19.30
CA ALA A 120 10.68 -6.08 -19.79
C ALA A 120 10.66 -5.66 -21.26
N LYS A 121 11.47 -4.65 -21.58
CA LYS A 121 11.61 -4.06 -22.92
C LYS A 121 11.96 -5.07 -23.99
N TYR A 122 12.83 -6.03 -23.66
CA TYR A 122 13.34 -7.00 -24.62
C TYR A 122 12.63 -8.35 -24.55
N ALA A 123 11.63 -8.55 -23.69
CA ALA A 123 10.86 -9.79 -23.67
C ALA A 123 9.87 -9.82 -24.84
N VAL A 124 9.58 -11.01 -25.38
CA VAL A 124 8.57 -11.23 -26.41
C VAL A 124 7.50 -12.17 -25.88
N GLY A 125 6.23 -11.78 -25.97
CA GLY A 125 5.10 -12.52 -25.41
C GLY A 125 5.15 -12.66 -23.88
N GLN A 126 4.59 -13.76 -23.38
CA GLN A 126 4.53 -14.06 -21.94
C GLN A 126 5.48 -15.22 -21.61
N ASN A 127 6.48 -14.96 -20.78
CA ASN A 127 7.46 -15.97 -20.36
C ASN A 127 7.56 -16.03 -18.83
N ARG A 128 8.20 -17.09 -18.33
CA ARG A 128 8.43 -17.33 -16.90
C ARG A 128 9.17 -16.20 -16.18
N TYR A 129 10.07 -15.48 -16.87
CA TYR A 129 10.97 -14.50 -16.23
C TYR A 129 10.63 -13.04 -16.53
N ALA A 130 9.90 -12.76 -17.60
CA ALA A 130 9.43 -11.43 -17.97
C ALA A 130 8.33 -11.55 -19.02
N TRP A 131 7.35 -10.65 -18.98
CA TRP A 131 6.41 -10.44 -20.06
C TRP A 131 6.84 -9.26 -20.93
N GLU A 132 6.44 -9.29 -22.19
CA GLU A 132 6.70 -8.21 -23.14
C GLU A 132 6.11 -6.88 -22.67
N LEU A 133 6.93 -5.84 -22.70
CA LEU A 133 6.49 -4.48 -22.51
C LEU A 133 5.98 -3.92 -23.86
N ASP A 134 4.78 -4.32 -24.25
CA ASP A 134 4.14 -3.85 -25.47
C ASP A 134 3.90 -2.32 -25.46
N GLU A 135 3.58 -1.73 -26.61
CA GLU A 135 3.41 -0.27 -26.73
C GLU A 135 2.31 0.29 -25.82
N GLN A 136 1.21 -0.45 -25.62
CA GLN A 136 0.10 -0.02 -24.78
C GLN A 136 0.49 0.00 -23.30
N THR A 137 1.13 -1.07 -22.85
CA THR A 137 1.64 -1.25 -21.48
C THR A 137 2.76 -0.26 -21.21
N LYS A 138 3.66 -0.04 -22.16
CA LYS A 138 4.69 1.00 -22.11
C LYS A 138 4.08 2.38 -21.94
N ALA A 139 3.12 2.76 -22.78
CA ALA A 139 2.47 4.07 -22.69
C ALA A 139 1.75 4.27 -21.34
N TYR A 140 1.12 3.21 -20.82
CA TYR A 140 0.50 3.23 -19.49
C TYR A 140 1.53 3.49 -18.38
N TYR A 141 2.64 2.75 -18.35
CA TYR A 141 3.65 2.91 -17.30
C TYR A 141 4.51 4.16 -17.48
N ASP A 142 4.81 4.60 -18.70
CA ASP A 142 5.47 5.88 -18.96
C ASP A 142 4.68 7.03 -18.32
N LYS A 143 3.34 7.00 -18.39
CA LYS A 143 2.49 7.96 -17.70
C LYS A 143 2.60 7.82 -16.17
N LYS A 144 2.54 6.59 -15.66
CA LYS A 144 2.60 6.33 -14.21
C LYS A 144 3.92 6.72 -13.57
N LEU A 145 5.03 6.48 -14.24
CA LEU A 145 6.35 6.84 -13.74
C LEU A 145 6.55 8.35 -13.72
N ARG A 146 6.05 9.10 -14.72
CA ARG A 146 6.04 10.57 -14.67
C ARG A 146 5.18 11.11 -13.52
N GLU A 147 4.01 10.53 -13.29
CA GLU A 147 3.14 10.89 -12.15
C GLU A 147 3.82 10.63 -10.80
N ALA A 148 4.52 9.50 -10.68
CA ALA A 148 5.21 9.09 -9.47
C ALA A 148 6.48 9.92 -9.21
N ASP A 149 7.33 10.13 -10.21
CA ASP A 149 8.53 10.97 -10.10
C ASP A 149 8.18 12.39 -9.65
N TYR A 150 7.18 13.00 -10.30
CA TYR A 150 6.67 14.30 -9.88
C TYR A 150 6.11 14.28 -8.45
N PHE A 151 5.38 13.22 -8.07
CA PHE A 151 4.85 13.07 -6.72
C PHE A 151 5.97 13.03 -5.67
N TRP A 152 7.01 12.21 -5.88
CA TRP A 152 8.12 12.11 -4.94
C TRP A 152 8.88 13.44 -4.81
N GLN A 153 9.08 14.16 -5.91
CA GLN A 153 9.67 15.50 -5.89
C GLN A 153 8.80 16.49 -5.09
N LEU A 154 7.47 16.42 -5.21
CA LEU A 154 6.57 17.23 -4.39
C LEU A 154 6.67 16.89 -2.91
N THR A 155 6.79 15.61 -2.55
CA THR A 155 6.88 15.21 -1.14
C THR A 155 8.16 15.69 -0.45
N ASN A 156 9.18 16.10 -1.20
CA ASN A 156 10.39 16.74 -0.66
C ASN A 156 10.20 18.24 -0.38
N GLN A 157 9.05 18.83 -0.75
CA GLN A 157 8.78 20.25 -0.56
C GLN A 157 7.94 20.48 0.69
N GLN A 158 8.41 21.33 1.61
CA GLN A 158 7.67 21.69 2.82
C GLN A 158 6.24 22.20 2.51
N LYS A 159 6.09 22.98 1.44
CA LYS A 159 4.79 23.52 1.00
C LYS A 159 3.74 22.44 0.69
N PHE A 160 4.16 21.27 0.21
CA PHE A 160 3.25 20.14 -0.01
C PHE A 160 2.62 19.70 1.32
N TRP A 161 3.44 19.56 2.35
CA TRP A 161 3.01 19.14 3.68
C TRP A 161 2.18 20.20 4.41
N GLU A 162 2.53 21.47 4.30
CA GLU A 162 1.72 22.58 4.83
C GLU A 162 0.32 22.61 4.19
N GLY A 163 0.25 22.41 2.86
CA GLY A 163 -1.01 22.31 2.13
C GLY A 163 -1.85 21.10 2.56
N ALA A 164 -1.21 19.94 2.71
CA ALA A 164 -1.87 18.73 3.20
C ALA A 164 -2.40 18.92 4.63
N GLN A 165 -1.60 19.51 5.53
CA GLN A 165 -1.98 19.72 6.93
C GLN A 165 -3.20 20.64 7.02
N LYS A 166 -3.17 21.75 6.28
CA LYS A 166 -4.31 22.67 6.19
C LYS A 166 -5.56 21.96 5.69
N TYR A 167 -5.44 21.11 4.68
CA TYR A 167 -6.57 20.35 4.13
C TYR A 167 -7.20 19.41 5.17
N TYR A 168 -6.41 18.58 5.86
CA TYR A 168 -6.94 17.64 6.84
C TYR A 168 -7.56 18.35 8.04
N ILE A 169 -6.89 19.37 8.59
CA ILE A 169 -7.44 20.17 9.72
C ILE A 169 -8.78 20.78 9.31
N GLN A 170 -8.87 21.45 8.16
CA GLN A 170 -10.13 22.05 7.71
C GLN A 170 -11.24 21.01 7.47
N THR A 171 -10.89 19.85 6.92
CA THR A 171 -11.83 18.75 6.67
C THR A 171 -12.41 18.22 7.98
N TYR A 172 -11.57 18.06 9.00
CA TYR A 172 -11.97 17.52 10.30
C TYR A 172 -12.68 18.56 11.17
N GLU A 173 -12.24 19.82 11.13
CA GLU A 173 -12.91 20.89 11.86
C GLU A 173 -14.30 21.21 11.28
N ALA A 174 -14.50 21.05 9.98
CA ALA A 174 -15.83 21.11 9.39
C ALA A 174 -16.73 19.96 9.85
N PHE A 175 -16.15 18.83 10.26
CA PHE A 175 -16.89 17.66 10.74
C PHE A 175 -17.23 17.79 12.23
N PHE A 176 -16.25 18.02 13.10
CA PHE A 176 -16.42 18.00 14.56
C PHE A 176 -16.25 19.36 15.28
N GLY A 177 -15.99 20.47 14.58
CA GLY A 177 -15.65 21.76 15.19
C GLY A 177 -14.16 21.92 15.47
N GLN A 178 -13.75 22.90 16.28
CA GLN A 178 -12.33 23.14 16.56
C GLN A 178 -11.66 21.89 17.15
N HIS A 179 -10.50 21.51 16.60
CA HIS A 179 -9.75 20.36 17.10
C HIS A 179 -9.23 20.62 18.53
N THR A 180 -9.27 19.58 19.37
CA THR A 180 -8.83 19.60 20.77
C THR A 180 -7.48 18.93 20.98
N GLY A 181 -6.97 18.22 19.98
CA GLY A 181 -5.66 17.55 20.04
C GLY A 181 -5.06 17.33 18.67
N TYR A 182 -3.73 17.31 18.62
CA TYR A 182 -2.93 16.95 17.46
C TYR A 182 -1.76 16.10 17.95
N TYR A 183 -1.67 14.87 17.47
CA TYR A 183 -0.68 13.89 17.90
C TYR A 183 0.12 13.43 16.69
N ALA A 184 1.40 13.78 16.60
CA ALA A 184 2.29 13.19 15.61
C ALA A 184 2.52 11.70 15.94
N ILE A 185 2.41 10.82 14.94
CA ILE A 185 2.54 9.36 15.09
C ILE A 185 3.58 8.78 14.11
N ASP A 186 4.51 9.61 13.67
CA ASP A 186 5.54 9.32 12.68
C ASP A 186 6.97 9.37 13.23
N ASP A 187 7.14 9.57 14.55
CA ASP A 187 8.44 9.76 15.19
C ASP A 187 9.29 10.88 14.55
N ASN A 188 8.66 11.93 14.00
CA ASN A 188 9.29 12.99 13.21
C ASN A 188 10.04 12.45 11.96
N LYS A 189 9.59 11.32 11.40
CA LYS A 189 10.15 10.70 10.19
C LYS A 189 9.16 10.75 9.04
N PHE A 190 9.68 10.67 7.84
CA PHE A 190 8.86 10.48 6.66
C PHE A 190 8.20 9.08 6.67
N PRO A 191 6.96 8.95 6.16
CA PRO A 191 6.04 10.04 5.78
C PRO A 191 5.38 10.68 7.01
N MET A 192 5.01 11.96 6.89
CA MET A 192 4.30 12.64 7.98
C MET A 192 2.97 11.95 8.30
N ARG A 193 2.67 11.79 9.59
CA ARG A 193 1.43 11.17 10.08
C ARG A 193 1.01 11.79 11.39
N ALA A 194 -0.29 12.03 11.53
CA ALA A 194 -0.84 12.55 12.76
C ALA A 194 -2.21 11.93 13.06
N ILE A 195 -2.67 12.12 14.29
CA ILE A 195 -4.06 11.96 14.70
C ILE A 195 -4.56 13.34 15.10
N VAL A 196 -5.68 13.75 14.53
CA VAL A 196 -6.37 14.99 14.91
C VAL A 196 -7.59 14.59 15.73
N GLU A 197 -7.70 15.16 16.93
CA GLU A 197 -8.79 14.92 17.85
C GLU A 197 -9.74 16.11 17.88
N GLY A 198 -11.05 15.84 17.95
CA GLY A 198 -12.05 16.86 18.22
C GLY A 198 -13.33 16.27 18.81
N LYS A 199 -14.29 17.14 19.13
CA LYS A 199 -15.48 16.76 19.88
C LYS A 199 -16.76 17.30 19.26
N LYS A 200 -17.74 16.42 19.08
CA LYS A 200 -19.07 16.78 18.57
C LYS A 200 -20.13 15.97 19.29
N ASN A 201 -21.20 16.63 19.76
CA ASN A 201 -22.39 15.99 20.34
C ASN A 201 -22.08 14.95 21.45
N GLY A 202 -21.12 15.26 22.33
CA GLY A 202 -20.72 14.37 23.43
C GLY A 202 -19.90 13.14 23.01
N VAL A 203 -19.33 13.17 21.80
CA VAL A 203 -18.44 12.14 21.26
C VAL A 203 -17.09 12.77 20.95
N THR A 204 -16.02 12.11 21.40
CA THR A 204 -14.65 12.40 21.02
C THR A 204 -14.28 11.58 19.79
N TYR A 205 -13.76 12.24 18.77
CA TYR A 205 -13.29 11.63 17.54
C TYR A 205 -11.79 11.83 17.42
N GLY A 206 -11.05 10.77 17.08
CA GLY A 206 -9.67 10.85 16.66
C GLY A 206 -9.50 10.21 15.29
N ILE A 207 -8.98 10.98 14.34
CA ILE A 207 -8.87 10.56 12.94
C ILE A 207 -7.43 10.76 12.49
N THR A 208 -6.84 9.76 11.84
CA THR A 208 -5.51 9.90 11.26
C THR A 208 -5.53 10.95 10.15
N ALA A 209 -4.41 11.61 9.93
CA ALA A 209 -4.18 12.49 8.80
C ALA A 209 -2.98 11.99 8.00
N PHE A 210 -2.93 12.38 6.73
CA PHE A 210 -1.82 12.15 5.79
C PHE A 210 -1.62 10.70 5.33
N LEU A 211 -2.26 9.71 5.94
CA LEU A 211 -2.11 8.32 5.53
C LEU A 211 -2.61 8.13 4.08
N SER A 212 -3.69 8.81 3.73
CA SER A 212 -4.30 8.76 2.40
C SER A 212 -3.53 9.52 1.31
N ASN A 213 -2.46 10.26 1.66
CA ASN A 213 -1.55 10.86 0.66
C ASN A 213 -0.85 9.79 -0.19
N PHE A 214 -0.71 8.57 0.34
CA PHE A 214 -0.10 7.44 -0.33
C PHE A 214 -1.15 6.34 -0.58
N PRO A 215 -1.13 5.67 -1.74
CA PRO A 215 -1.91 4.46 -1.92
C PRO A 215 -1.33 3.33 -1.05
N GLN A 216 -2.20 2.48 -0.52
CA GLN A 216 -1.80 1.27 0.19
C GLN A 216 -1.09 0.31 -0.77
N PRO A 217 0.00 -0.37 -0.35
CA PRO A 217 0.68 -1.35 -1.19
C PRO A 217 -0.20 -2.58 -1.44
N VAL A 218 0.12 -3.33 -2.50
CA VAL A 218 -0.47 -4.62 -2.92
C VAL A 218 -1.99 -4.67 -3.15
N ILE A 219 -2.76 -3.61 -2.85
CA ILE A 219 -4.23 -3.63 -2.92
C ILE A 219 -4.76 -3.93 -4.33
N GLU A 220 -4.04 -3.50 -5.38
CA GLU A 220 -4.33 -3.81 -6.78
C GLU A 220 -4.38 -5.32 -7.07
N CYS A 221 -3.73 -6.17 -6.27
CA CYS A 221 -3.74 -7.62 -6.42
C CYS A 221 -5.03 -8.26 -5.90
N TYR A 222 -5.72 -7.62 -4.96
CA TYR A 222 -6.78 -8.24 -4.17
C TYR A 222 -8.14 -7.57 -4.36
N VAL A 223 -8.17 -6.29 -4.77
CA VAL A 223 -9.40 -5.49 -4.82
C VAL A 223 -9.64 -4.97 -6.23
N LYS A 224 -10.79 -5.35 -6.80
CA LYS A 224 -11.28 -4.76 -8.05
C LYS A 224 -11.50 -3.26 -7.88
N ASP A 225 -11.14 -2.48 -8.90
CA ASP A 225 -11.20 -1.01 -8.86
C ASP A 225 -10.41 -0.42 -7.67
N ALA A 226 -9.22 -0.96 -7.37
CA ALA A 226 -8.38 -0.56 -6.23
C ALA A 226 -8.27 0.95 -5.99
N LYS A 227 -8.32 1.78 -7.05
CA LYS A 227 -8.40 3.25 -6.96
C LYS A 227 -9.49 3.76 -6.02
N LYS A 228 -10.63 3.06 -5.93
CA LYS A 228 -11.75 3.42 -5.04
C LYS A 228 -11.47 3.11 -3.57
N HIS A 229 -10.43 2.35 -3.25
CA HIS A 229 -10.20 1.77 -1.93
C HIS A 229 -8.78 1.99 -1.37
N ARG A 230 -7.82 2.36 -2.22
CA ARG A 230 -6.40 2.38 -1.87
C ARG A 230 -5.94 3.55 -1.03
N ARG A 231 -6.79 4.56 -0.79
CA ARG A 231 -6.45 5.72 0.06
C ARG A 231 -7.34 5.71 1.28
N ILE A 232 -6.72 5.57 2.46
CA ILE A 232 -7.45 5.42 3.72
C ILE A 232 -6.98 6.38 4.79
N GLU A 233 -7.89 6.68 5.72
CA GLU A 233 -7.58 7.15 7.06
C GLU A 233 -8.24 6.21 8.06
N PHE A 234 -7.69 6.08 9.26
CA PHE A 234 -8.34 5.40 10.38
C PHE A 234 -9.03 6.41 11.28
N GLY A 235 -10.18 6.02 11.84
CA GLY A 235 -10.90 6.84 12.80
C GLY A 235 -11.35 6.03 14.00
N PHE A 236 -11.38 6.66 15.17
CA PHE A 236 -12.01 6.13 16.36
C PHE A 236 -12.98 7.17 16.92
N ALA A 237 -14.16 6.72 17.36
CA ALA A 237 -15.15 7.57 18.00
C ALA A 237 -15.61 6.94 19.30
N ALA A 238 -15.61 7.71 20.39
CA ALA A 238 -15.99 7.25 21.71
C ALA A 238 -16.84 8.29 22.45
N ALA A 239 -17.82 7.83 23.21
CA ALA A 239 -18.60 8.69 24.10
C ALA A 239 -17.68 9.37 25.13
N ASP A 240 -17.88 10.66 25.39
CA ASP A 240 -17.04 11.46 26.29
C ASP A 240 -17.01 10.94 27.74
N ALA A 241 -18.00 10.14 28.14
CA ALA A 241 -18.06 9.51 29.45
C ALA A 241 -17.02 8.38 29.64
N LEU A 242 -16.43 7.86 28.56
CA LEU A 242 -15.40 6.83 28.64
C LEU A 242 -14.04 7.43 29.05
N SER A 243 -13.22 6.61 29.70
CA SER A 243 -11.88 7.04 30.12
C SER A 243 -11.01 7.37 28.90
N SER A 244 -10.13 8.35 29.07
CA SER A 244 -9.17 8.73 28.02
C SER A 244 -8.22 7.60 27.65
N SER A 245 -8.04 6.59 28.51
CA SER A 245 -7.24 5.40 28.17
C SER A 245 -7.80 4.63 26.98
N VAL A 246 -9.13 4.55 26.82
CA VAL A 246 -9.77 3.81 25.71
C VAL A 246 -9.37 4.40 24.35
N LYS A 247 -9.45 5.74 24.21
CA LYS A 247 -9.05 6.40 22.96
C LYS A 247 -7.54 6.30 22.70
N MET A 248 -6.71 6.35 23.75
CA MET A 248 -5.27 6.19 23.60
C MET A 248 -4.90 4.80 23.09
N GLU A 249 -5.62 3.75 23.48
CA GLU A 249 -5.41 2.41 22.93
C GLU A 249 -5.74 2.31 21.44
N ALA A 250 -6.80 2.99 20.99
CA ALA A 250 -7.07 3.11 19.56
C ALA A 250 -5.97 3.88 18.83
N TYR A 251 -5.43 4.96 19.41
CA TYR A 251 -4.35 5.74 18.80
C TYR A 251 -3.05 4.93 18.72
N ASN A 252 -2.73 4.14 19.74
CA ASN A 252 -1.61 3.19 19.73
C ASN A 252 -1.78 2.16 18.60
N CYS A 253 -3.00 1.65 18.41
CA CYS A 253 -3.32 0.78 17.29
C CYS A 253 -3.08 1.48 15.95
N PHE A 254 -3.55 2.71 15.77
CA PHE A 254 -3.38 3.46 14.52
C PHE A 254 -1.91 3.75 14.20
N MET A 255 -1.11 4.11 15.21
CA MET A 255 0.34 4.28 15.06
C MET A 255 0.99 2.98 14.57
N ALA A 256 0.64 1.84 15.18
CA ALA A 256 1.14 0.53 14.75
C ALA A 256 0.70 0.18 13.32
N LEU A 257 -0.59 0.36 13.00
CA LEU A 257 -1.15 0.02 11.69
C LEU A 257 -0.63 0.90 10.57
N ALA A 258 -0.50 2.21 10.81
CA ALA A 258 0.05 3.12 9.82
C ALA A 258 1.46 2.69 9.42
N LYS A 259 2.29 2.25 10.37
CA LYS A 259 3.62 1.67 10.07
C LYS A 259 3.49 0.32 9.37
N TYR A 260 2.60 -0.53 9.85
CA TYR A 260 2.44 -1.91 9.40
C TYR A 260 2.05 -2.02 7.92
N ILE A 261 1.15 -1.16 7.42
CA ILE A 261 0.71 -1.10 6.01
C ILE A 261 1.91 -1.14 5.07
N TYR A 262 2.89 -0.25 5.29
CA TYR A 262 4.06 -0.11 4.41
C TYR A 262 5.26 -0.94 4.85
N ALA A 263 5.29 -1.44 6.09
CA ALA A 263 6.40 -2.28 6.55
C ALA A 263 6.25 -3.74 6.10
N ASP A 264 5.01 -4.24 6.05
CA ASP A 264 4.71 -5.64 5.74
C ASP A 264 4.06 -5.83 4.36
N GLY A 265 3.75 -4.72 3.65
CA GLY A 265 3.10 -4.74 2.35
C GLY A 265 1.66 -5.23 2.44
N THR A 266 0.85 -4.55 3.24
CA THR A 266 -0.56 -4.92 3.51
C THR A 266 -1.50 -3.74 3.31
N PHE A 267 -2.80 -4.00 3.35
CA PHE A 267 -3.84 -3.00 3.17
C PHE A 267 -5.07 -3.28 4.03
N PHE A 268 -5.84 -2.23 4.30
CA PHE A 268 -7.11 -2.28 5.02
C PHE A 268 -8.24 -1.72 4.16
N VAL A 269 -9.38 -2.40 4.18
CA VAL A 269 -10.65 -1.95 3.59
C VAL A 269 -11.79 -2.27 4.55
N HIS A 270 -13.01 -1.86 4.17
CA HIS A 270 -14.22 -2.20 4.90
C HIS A 270 -14.32 -3.70 5.18
N GLY A 271 -14.62 -4.05 6.43
CA GLY A 271 -14.81 -5.41 6.87
C GLY A 271 -13.55 -6.14 7.33
N HIS A 272 -12.36 -5.56 7.11
CA HIS A 272 -11.14 -6.11 7.70
C HIS A 272 -11.17 -5.98 9.23
N THR A 273 -10.53 -6.93 9.90
CA THR A 273 -10.37 -6.95 11.36
C THR A 273 -8.90 -6.93 11.74
N ASN A 274 -8.56 -6.28 12.85
CA ASN A 274 -7.22 -6.33 13.45
C ASN A 274 -7.34 -6.65 14.94
N THR A 275 -6.70 -7.74 15.37
CA THR A 275 -6.69 -8.15 16.79
C THR A 275 -6.02 -7.08 17.66
N TRP A 276 -6.67 -6.70 18.76
CA TRP A 276 -6.20 -5.70 19.70
C TRP A 276 -6.89 -5.87 21.05
N GLU A 277 -6.11 -6.18 22.09
CA GLU A 277 -6.60 -6.47 23.44
C GLU A 277 -6.35 -5.31 24.43
N GLY A 278 -5.92 -4.13 23.93
CA GLY A 278 -5.63 -2.97 24.77
C GLY A 278 -6.88 -2.35 25.43
N ILE A 279 -8.06 -2.54 24.82
CA ILE A 279 -9.33 -2.05 25.38
C ILE A 279 -10.02 -3.21 26.13
N PRO A 280 -10.39 -3.06 27.42
CA PRO A 280 -11.07 -4.12 28.17
C PRO A 280 -12.34 -4.63 27.46
N GLY A 281 -12.45 -5.95 27.29
CA GLY A 281 -13.57 -6.60 26.61
C GLY A 281 -13.49 -6.58 25.08
N CYS A 282 -12.51 -5.90 24.50
CA CYS A 282 -12.22 -5.90 23.07
C CYS A 282 -11.19 -7.00 22.74
N ALA A 283 -11.46 -7.77 21.68
CA ALA A 283 -10.50 -8.72 21.12
C ALA A 283 -9.92 -8.22 19.78
N ALA A 284 -10.66 -7.38 19.06
CA ALA A 284 -10.26 -6.84 17.77
C ALA A 284 -10.97 -5.52 17.47
N PHE A 285 -10.40 -4.76 16.54
CA PHE A 285 -11.11 -3.72 15.82
C PHE A 285 -11.67 -4.28 14.51
N LEU A 286 -12.93 -3.98 14.22
CA LEU A 286 -13.56 -4.12 12.92
C LEU A 286 -13.54 -2.78 12.19
N PHE A 287 -12.99 -2.75 10.97
CA PHE A 287 -12.90 -1.52 10.19
C PHE A 287 -14.13 -1.32 9.31
N ILE A 288 -14.88 -0.25 9.56
CA ILE A 288 -16.09 0.09 8.81
C ILE A 288 -15.89 1.35 7.99
N ASN A 289 -16.13 1.26 6.68
CA ASN A 289 -16.18 2.43 5.81
C ASN A 289 -17.61 2.98 5.81
N PRO A 290 -17.84 4.24 6.22
CA PRO A 290 -19.15 4.88 6.18
C PRO A 290 -19.83 4.85 4.82
N ARG A 291 -19.07 4.82 3.72
CA ARG A 291 -19.63 4.72 2.36
C ARG A 291 -20.38 3.42 2.11
N ALA A 292 -20.12 2.37 2.89
CA ALA A 292 -20.84 1.10 2.83
C ALA A 292 -22.12 1.09 3.67
N ILE A 293 -22.30 2.08 4.57
CA ILE A 293 -23.42 2.13 5.53
C ILE A 293 -24.18 3.45 5.36
N GLN A 294 -25.38 3.37 4.78
CA GLN A 294 -26.23 4.56 4.60
C GLN A 294 -26.51 5.24 5.95
N GLY A 295 -26.30 6.55 6.01
CA GLY A 295 -26.58 7.38 7.19
C GLY A 295 -25.47 7.39 8.26
N MET A 296 -24.39 6.63 8.09
CA MET A 296 -23.24 6.72 8.98
C MET A 296 -22.47 8.02 8.76
N GLU A 297 -22.17 8.73 9.85
CA GLU A 297 -21.42 9.99 9.80
C GLU A 297 -19.94 9.78 9.44
N SER A 298 -19.37 10.75 8.72
CA SER A 298 -17.96 10.82 8.34
C SER A 298 -17.60 12.27 7.98
N PRO A 299 -16.34 12.69 8.15
CA PRO A 299 -15.81 13.85 7.43
C PRO A 299 -15.99 13.69 5.91
N VAL A 300 -16.20 14.81 5.23
CA VAL A 300 -16.36 14.87 3.78
C VAL A 300 -15.02 15.21 3.14
N TYR A 301 -14.36 14.20 2.58
CA TYR A 301 -13.10 14.36 1.87
C TYR A 301 -13.33 14.77 0.42
N LYS A 302 -12.40 15.57 -0.12
CA LYS A 302 -12.19 15.69 -1.56
C LYS A 302 -11.40 14.49 -2.05
N ASP A 303 -11.59 14.14 -3.33
CA ASP A 303 -10.75 13.14 -3.97
C ASP A 303 -9.31 13.62 -4.06
N TYR A 304 -8.37 12.70 -3.82
CA TYR A 304 -6.94 12.95 -3.91
C TYR A 304 -6.39 12.29 -5.18
N LYS A 305 -5.94 13.12 -6.14
CA LYS A 305 -5.50 12.67 -7.47
C LYS A 305 -6.55 11.80 -8.20
N GLY A 306 -7.83 12.10 -7.99
CA GLY A 306 -8.97 11.37 -8.57
C GLY A 306 -9.34 10.08 -7.84
N ASP A 307 -8.66 9.74 -6.75
CA ASP A 307 -9.00 8.61 -5.90
C ASP A 307 -9.75 9.12 -4.65
N PRO A 308 -10.87 8.48 -4.26
CA PRO A 308 -11.54 8.83 -3.00
C PRO A 308 -10.70 8.48 -1.77
N ILE A 309 -10.76 9.35 -0.75
CA ILE A 309 -10.27 9.04 0.59
C ILE A 309 -11.36 8.29 1.38
N ASN A 310 -10.99 7.13 1.94
CA ASN A 310 -11.87 6.25 2.69
C ASN A 310 -11.52 6.29 4.18
N LEU A 311 -12.42 6.85 5.00
CA LEU A 311 -12.31 6.68 6.44
C LEU A 311 -12.72 5.26 6.84
N LEU A 312 -11.88 4.60 7.63
CA LEU A 312 -12.16 3.32 8.25
C LEU A 312 -12.35 3.53 9.75
N TRP A 313 -13.61 3.57 10.22
CA TRP A 313 -13.91 3.58 11.64
C TRP A 313 -13.51 2.26 12.27
N ALA A 314 -12.66 2.32 13.29
CA ALA A 314 -12.28 1.19 14.12
C ALA A 314 -13.37 0.96 15.18
N VAL A 315 -14.15 -0.10 14.99
CA VAL A 315 -15.21 -0.51 15.92
C VAL A 315 -14.67 -1.60 16.83
N PRO A 316 -14.54 -1.37 18.15
CA PRO A 316 -14.17 -2.43 19.08
C PRO A 316 -15.20 -3.56 19.02
N ILE A 317 -14.73 -4.79 18.87
CA ILE A 317 -15.56 -6.00 18.88
C ILE A 317 -15.05 -6.99 19.91
N THR A 318 -15.97 -7.71 20.54
CA THR A 318 -15.68 -8.77 21.50
C THR A 318 -15.05 -9.99 20.81
N LYS A 319 -14.53 -10.92 21.60
CA LYS A 319 -14.02 -12.20 21.09
C LYS A 319 -15.11 -12.99 20.35
N GLU A 320 -16.33 -13.00 20.88
CA GLU A 320 -17.46 -13.69 20.26
C GLU A 320 -17.83 -13.07 18.91
N GLU A 321 -17.90 -11.74 18.82
CA GLU A 321 -18.17 -11.03 17.57
C GLU A 321 -17.05 -11.20 16.53
N TYR A 322 -15.78 -11.25 16.98
CA TYR A 322 -14.63 -11.55 16.11
C TYR A 322 -14.70 -12.97 15.55
N ASP A 323 -14.92 -13.97 16.41
CA ASP A 323 -15.04 -15.37 15.98
C ASP A 323 -16.25 -15.57 15.06
N PHE A 324 -17.35 -14.86 15.32
CA PHE A 324 -18.50 -14.81 14.43
C PHE A 324 -18.12 -14.22 13.06
N THR A 325 -17.37 -13.12 13.02
CA THR A 325 -16.93 -12.48 11.77
C THR A 325 -16.02 -13.40 10.96
N VAL A 326 -15.08 -14.09 11.61
CA VAL A 326 -14.19 -15.07 10.95
C VAL A 326 -15.00 -16.22 10.35
N LYS A 327 -16.02 -16.70 11.06
CA LYS A 327 -16.83 -17.85 10.62
C LYS A 327 -17.89 -17.51 9.58
N PHE A 328 -18.50 -16.33 9.67
CA PHE A 328 -19.72 -15.99 8.94
C PHE A 328 -19.59 -14.75 8.05
N GLY A 329 -18.51 -14.00 8.19
CA GLY A 329 -18.24 -12.77 7.44
C GLY A 329 -18.89 -11.52 8.03
N VAL A 330 -18.31 -10.36 7.71
CA VAL A 330 -18.73 -9.05 8.25
C VAL A 330 -20.20 -8.72 7.98
N ASN A 331 -20.71 -9.04 6.79
CA ASN A 331 -22.09 -8.69 6.42
C ASN A 331 -23.11 -9.35 7.35
N LYS A 332 -22.84 -10.58 7.81
CA LYS A 332 -23.72 -11.26 8.77
C LYS A 332 -23.62 -10.65 10.16
N LEU A 333 -22.44 -10.21 10.59
CA LEU A 333 -22.29 -9.50 11.86
C LEU A 333 -23.03 -8.16 11.83
N LEU A 334 -22.86 -7.37 10.77
CA LEU A 334 -23.53 -6.07 10.59
C LEU A 334 -25.06 -6.18 10.65
N ALA A 335 -25.62 -7.29 10.13
CA ALA A 335 -27.06 -7.55 10.18
C ALA A 335 -27.61 -7.77 11.61
N LEU A 336 -26.74 -8.03 12.59
CA LEU A 336 -27.12 -8.16 14.00
C LEU A 336 -27.17 -6.81 14.73
N ALA A 337 -26.57 -5.75 14.17
CA ALA A 337 -26.56 -4.44 14.80
C ALA A 337 -27.96 -3.83 14.85
N LYS A 338 -28.37 -3.37 16.04
CA LYS A 338 -29.66 -2.67 16.23
C LYS A 338 -29.73 -1.33 15.49
N ASP A 339 -28.60 -0.64 15.40
CA ASP A 339 -28.45 0.63 14.68
C ASP A 339 -27.08 0.69 14.01
N VAL A 340 -27.04 0.29 12.74
CA VAL A 340 -25.82 0.31 11.91
C VAL A 340 -25.25 1.72 11.70
N THR A 341 -26.04 2.78 11.85
CA THR A 341 -25.58 4.16 11.57
C THR A 341 -24.65 4.68 12.68
N ARG A 342 -24.75 4.12 13.88
CA ARG A 342 -24.01 4.56 15.08
C ARG A 342 -23.03 3.53 15.64
N ILE A 343 -22.82 2.38 14.98
CA ILE A 343 -21.88 1.33 15.45
C ILE A 343 -20.45 1.85 15.63
N HIS A 344 -20.06 2.89 14.90
CA HIS A 344 -18.73 3.51 15.00
C HIS A 344 -18.49 4.24 16.32
N ILE A 345 -19.54 4.59 17.08
CA ILE A 345 -19.42 5.29 18.37
C ILE A 345 -19.36 4.26 19.49
N PHE A 346 -18.17 4.08 20.07
CA PHE A 346 -17.97 3.21 21.22
C PHE A 346 -18.49 3.87 22.50
N ASP A 347 -19.37 3.17 23.22
CA ASP A 347 -19.99 3.60 24.48
C ASP A 347 -19.70 2.63 25.64
N GLY A 348 -18.70 1.75 25.46
CA GLY A 348 -18.32 0.73 26.44
C GLY A 348 -19.13 -0.55 26.36
N ARG A 349 -20.01 -0.70 25.35
CA ARG A 349 -20.84 -1.90 25.16
C ARG A 349 -20.64 -2.51 23.78
N PRO A 350 -20.79 -3.85 23.64
CA PRO A 350 -20.83 -4.52 22.35
C PRO A 350 -21.94 -3.95 21.46
N LYS A 351 -21.74 -3.99 20.14
CA LYS A 351 -22.65 -3.38 19.15
C LYS A 351 -23.46 -4.38 18.37
N PHE A 352 -23.06 -5.65 18.35
CA PHE A 352 -23.64 -6.67 17.48
C PHE A 352 -24.29 -7.80 18.27
N MET A 353 -23.70 -8.22 19.39
CA MET A 353 -24.16 -9.38 20.18
C MET A 353 -24.38 -9.05 21.66
#